data_AF-A0A3Q4N8J9-F1
#
_entry.id   AF-A0A3Q4N8J9-F1
#
_cell.length_a   1.000
_cell.length_b   1.000
_cell.length_c   1.000
_cell.angle_alpha   90.00
_cell.angle_beta   90.00
_cell.angle_gamma   90.00
#
_symmetry.space_group_name_H-M   'P 1'
#
loop_
_entity.id
_entity.type
_entity.pdbx_description
1 polymer ?
#
loop_
_entity_poly.entity_id
_entity_poly.type
_entity_poly.pdbx_seq_one_letter_code
_entity_poly.pdbx_strand_id
1 'polypeptide(L)'
;MSAVSNSNTAFALELFRTLSQTNPAGNIFVSPLSTSSALAMVYLGAKGDTAAQIAQVTFSTISPALFNNRASQALVITTELMFILPRIVQRYSSPFVEER
;
A
#
# COMPACT_ATOMS: atom_id res chain seq x y z
N MET A 1 -11.42 -1.36 -12.58
CA MET A 1 -11.12 -1.79 -11.20
C MET A 1 -10.22 -3.02 -11.10
N SER A 2 -10.11 -3.90 -12.12
CA SER A 2 -9.24 -5.09 -12.06
C SER A 2 -7.74 -4.80 -12.03
N ALA A 3 -7.26 -3.74 -12.70
CA ALA A 3 -5.84 -3.41 -12.76
C ALA A 3 -5.22 -3.05 -11.38
N VAL A 4 -5.98 -2.34 -10.53
CA VAL A 4 -5.55 -1.98 -9.17
C VAL A 4 -5.52 -3.22 -8.27
N SER A 5 -6.55 -4.07 -8.35
CA SER A 5 -6.58 -5.34 -7.62
C SER A 5 -5.42 -6.26 -8.01
N ASN A 6 -5.10 -6.34 -9.31
CA ASN A 6 -3.98 -7.14 -9.80
C ASN A 6 -2.63 -6.57 -9.34
N SER A 7 -2.45 -5.24 -9.35
CA SER A 7 -1.24 -4.59 -8.83
C SER A 7 -1.04 -4.86 -7.34
N ASN A 8 -2.09 -4.71 -6.54
CA ASN A 8 -2.04 -4.96 -5.10
C ASN A 8 -1.73 -6.43 -4.79
N THR A 9 -2.26 -7.36 -5.62
CA THR A 9 -1.98 -8.80 -5.48
C THR A 9 -0.53 -9.12 -5.87
N ALA A 10 -0.02 -8.53 -6.95
CA ALA A 10 1.37 -8.69 -7.37
C ALA A 10 2.34 -8.18 -6.29
N PHE A 11 2.11 -6.97 -5.78
CA PHE A 11 2.86 -6.40 -4.67
C PHE A 11 2.80 -7.27 -3.41
N ALA A 12 1.61 -7.78 -3.05
CA ALA A 12 1.45 -8.69 -1.91
C ALA A 12 2.29 -9.96 -2.02
N LEU A 13 2.32 -10.57 -3.22
CA LEU A 13 3.10 -11.78 -3.48
C LEU A 13 4.60 -11.49 -3.44
N GLU A 14 5.05 -10.37 -4.02
CA GLU A 14 6.45 -9.97 -3.96
C GLU A 14 6.89 -9.67 -2.52
N LEU A 15 6.10 -8.89 -1.78
CA LEU A 15 6.36 -8.58 -0.37
C LEU A 15 6.47 -9.87 0.47
N PHE A 16 5.52 -10.79 0.31
CA PHE A 16 5.54 -12.06 1.03
C PHE A 16 6.77 -12.90 0.67
N ARG A 17 7.14 -12.98 -0.61
CA ARG A 17 8.35 -13.69 -1.06
C ARG A 17 9.62 -13.09 -0.47
N THR A 18 9.75 -11.77 -0.46
CA THR A 18 10.93 -11.09 0.12
C THR A 18 11.02 -11.36 1.63
N LEU A 19 9.88 -11.30 2.33
CA LEU A 19 9.85 -11.61 3.76
C LEU A 19 10.13 -13.09 4.03
N SER A 20 9.63 -14.00 3.20
CA SER A 20 9.87 -15.44 3.34
C SER A 20 11.33 -15.81 3.07
N GLN A 21 12.01 -15.10 2.18
CA GLN A 21 13.46 -15.26 1.99
C GLN A 21 14.25 -14.78 3.21
N THR A 22 13.77 -13.73 3.88
CA THR A 22 14.43 -13.17 5.07
C THR A 22 14.19 -14.02 6.33
N ASN A 23 13.01 -14.64 6.44
CA ASN A 23 12.65 -15.48 7.59
C ASN A 23 11.99 -16.81 7.13
N PRO A 24 12.78 -17.77 6.61
CA PRO A 24 12.25 -18.96 5.91
C PRO A 24 11.54 -19.97 6.81
N ALA A 25 11.78 -19.94 8.13
CA ALA A 25 11.22 -20.88 9.09
C ALA A 25 10.25 -20.24 10.09
N GLY A 26 10.01 -18.92 9.99
CA GLY A 26 9.15 -18.18 10.91
C GLY A 26 7.77 -17.90 10.34
N ASN A 27 6.82 -17.64 11.24
CA ASN A 27 5.48 -17.18 10.85
C ASN A 27 5.58 -15.74 10.30
N ILE A 28 5.04 -15.52 9.11
CA ILE A 28 5.00 -14.20 8.47
C ILE A 28 3.54 -13.76 8.37
N PHE A 29 3.21 -12.68 9.08
CA PHE A 29 1.90 -12.06 9.05
C PHE A 29 2.05 -10.58 8.69
N VAL A 30 1.56 -10.20 7.52
CA VAL A 30 1.62 -8.83 7.01
C VAL A 30 0.32 -8.44 6.33
N SER A 31 0.04 -7.13 6.25
CA SER A 31 -1.09 -6.57 5.51
C SER A 31 -0.58 -5.80 4.29
N PRO A 32 -0.53 -6.44 3.10
CA PRO A 32 0.00 -5.80 1.89
C PRO A 32 -0.75 -4.55 1.48
N LEU A 33 -2.07 -4.52 1.66
CA LEU A 33 -2.90 -3.35 1.36
C LEU A 33 -2.50 -2.17 2.26
N SER A 34 -2.42 -2.39 3.59
CA SER A 34 -2.02 -1.33 4.53
C SER A 34 -0.61 -0.78 4.21
N THR A 35 0.34 -1.66 3.90
CA THR A 35 1.69 -1.24 3.50
C THR A 35 1.68 -0.44 2.20
N SER A 36 0.90 -0.87 1.20
CA SER A 36 0.72 -0.14 -0.06
C SER A 36 0.15 1.25 0.17
N SER A 37 -0.86 1.39 1.05
CA SER A 37 -1.45 2.69 1.37
C SER A 37 -0.50 3.60 2.15
N ALA A 38 0.31 3.04 3.06
CA ALA A 38 1.36 3.80 3.74
C ALA A 38 2.41 4.31 2.75
N LEU A 39 2.86 3.46 1.82
CA LEU A 39 3.79 3.84 0.75
C LEU A 39 3.18 4.89 -0.20
N ALA A 40 1.87 4.81 -0.46
CA ALA A 40 1.15 5.80 -1.25
C ALA A 40 1.13 7.19 -0.57
N MET A 41 1.01 7.24 0.76
CA MET A 41 1.14 8.49 1.53
C MET A 41 2.58 9.02 1.51
N VAL A 42 3.59 8.15 1.63
CA VAL A 42 5.01 8.54 1.53
C VAL A 42 5.33 9.06 0.12
N TYR A 43 4.76 8.45 -0.91
CA TYR A 43 4.90 8.88 -2.30
C TYR A 43 4.43 10.34 -2.51
N LEU A 44 3.35 10.77 -1.86
CA LEU A 44 2.89 12.16 -1.91
C LEU A 44 3.90 13.17 -1.35
N GLY A 45 4.73 12.75 -0.39
CA GLY A 45 5.80 13.56 0.20
C GLY A 45 7.15 13.42 -0.49
N ALA A 46 7.35 12.37 -1.30
CA ALA A 46 8.60 12.08 -1.97
C ALA A 46 8.78 12.92 -3.25
N LYS A 47 10.04 13.17 -3.66
CA LYS A 47 10.39 13.88 -4.90
C LYS A 47 11.50 13.16 -5.64
N GLY A 48 11.62 13.45 -6.94
CA GLY A 48 12.68 12.91 -7.79
C GLY A 48 12.67 11.38 -7.84
N ASP A 49 13.86 10.78 -7.80
CA ASP A 49 14.06 9.34 -7.94
C ASP A 49 13.40 8.52 -6.83
N THR A 50 13.28 9.09 -5.62
CA THR A 50 12.62 8.42 -4.49
C THR A 50 11.14 8.20 -4.77
N ALA A 51 10.46 9.20 -5.34
CA ALA A 51 9.06 9.05 -5.72
C ALA A 51 8.91 7.99 -6.83
N ALA A 52 9.82 7.98 -7.82
CA ALA A 52 9.80 7.02 -8.91
C ALA A 52 9.99 5.57 -8.42
N GLN A 53 10.90 5.35 -7.47
CA GLN A 53 11.13 4.03 -6.88
C GLN A 53 9.93 3.54 -6.07
N ILE A 54 9.32 4.41 -5.23
CA ILE A 54 8.13 4.05 -4.46
C ILE A 54 6.97 3.68 -5.40
N ALA A 55 6.79 4.45 -6.48
CA ALA A 55 5.79 4.17 -7.48
C ALA A 55 6.01 2.82 -8.19
N GLN A 56 7.25 2.52 -8.55
CA GLN A 56 7.60 1.28 -9.24
C GLN A 56 7.31 0.05 -8.38
N VAL A 57 7.64 0.10 -7.09
CA VAL A 57 7.43 -1.02 -6.17
C VAL A 57 5.94 -1.20 -5.83
N THR A 58 5.22 -0.10 -5.60
CA THR A 58 3.82 -0.15 -5.14
C THR A 58 2.84 -0.41 -6.28
N PHE A 59 3.15 0.05 -7.50
CA PHE A 59 2.22 0.05 -8.64
C PHE A 59 2.78 -0.68 -9.87
N SER A 60 3.66 -1.65 -9.68
CA SER A 60 4.40 -2.37 -10.74
C SER A 60 3.56 -2.91 -11.90
N THR A 61 2.26 -3.20 -11.68
CA THR A 61 1.35 -3.71 -12.72
C THR A 61 0.48 -2.61 -13.38
N ILE A 62 0.51 -1.38 -12.87
CA ILE A 62 -0.13 -0.23 -13.51
C ILE A 62 0.83 0.27 -14.59
N SER A 63 0.39 0.29 -15.85
CA SER A 63 1.18 0.86 -16.94
C SER A 63 1.74 2.24 -16.53
N PRO A 64 3.04 2.51 -16.76
CA PRO A 64 3.65 3.80 -16.40
C PRO A 64 2.86 4.99 -16.96
N ALA A 65 2.21 4.83 -18.12
CA ALA A 65 1.36 5.83 -18.73
C ALA A 65 0.11 6.21 -17.91
N LEU A 66 -0.48 5.26 -17.18
CA LEU A 66 -1.58 5.52 -16.27
C LEU A 66 -1.05 6.21 -15.01
N PHE A 67 0.02 5.69 -14.41
CA PHE A 67 0.56 6.28 -13.18
C PHE A 67 1.19 7.66 -13.38
N ASN A 68 1.77 7.97 -14.54
CA ASN A 68 2.35 9.29 -14.81
C ASN A 68 1.27 10.40 -14.95
N ASN A 69 0.01 10.00 -15.06
CA ASN A 69 -1.12 10.92 -15.09
C ASN A 69 -1.54 11.30 -13.66
N ARG A 70 -1.45 12.59 -13.30
CA ARG A 70 -1.78 13.09 -11.95
C ARG A 70 -3.18 12.67 -11.48
N ALA A 71 -4.14 12.54 -12.40
CA ALA A 71 -5.50 12.11 -12.10
C ALA A 71 -5.56 10.63 -11.64
N SER A 72 -4.72 9.77 -12.20
CA SER A 72 -4.67 8.35 -11.86
C SER A 72 -3.92 8.10 -10.55
N GLN A 73 -2.88 8.88 -10.25
CA GLN A 73 -2.21 8.84 -8.94
C GLN A 73 -3.19 9.23 -7.83
N ALA A 74 -3.91 10.33 -8.04
CA ALA A 74 -4.95 10.76 -7.12
C ALA A 74 -6.02 9.66 -6.99
N LEU A 75 -6.49 9.03 -8.07
CA LEU A 75 -7.51 7.99 -7.99
C LEU A 75 -7.07 6.76 -7.17
N VAL A 76 -5.83 6.29 -7.33
CA VAL A 76 -5.32 5.14 -6.58
C VAL A 76 -5.15 5.50 -5.10
N ILE A 77 -4.53 6.64 -4.81
CA ILE A 77 -4.31 7.12 -3.44
C ILE A 77 -5.65 7.39 -2.74
N THR A 78 -6.60 8.00 -3.43
CA THR A 78 -7.92 8.35 -2.88
C THR A 78 -8.76 7.09 -2.65
N THR A 79 -8.67 6.08 -3.53
CA THR A 79 -9.42 4.81 -3.36
C THR A 79 -8.91 4.02 -2.16
N GLU A 80 -7.58 3.93 -1.99
CA GLU A 80 -6.95 3.26 -0.86
C GLU A 80 -7.22 4.00 0.47
N LEU A 81 -7.09 5.33 0.48
CA LEU A 81 -7.42 6.15 1.65
C LEU A 81 -8.92 6.12 1.99
N MET A 82 -9.81 6.14 1.00
CA MET A 82 -11.26 6.07 1.24
C MET A 82 -11.67 4.78 1.94
N PHE A 83 -11.00 3.65 1.66
CA PHE A 83 -11.34 2.37 2.28
C PHE A 83 -10.72 2.18 3.67
N ILE A 84 -9.55 2.77 3.90
CA ILE A 84 -8.73 2.51 5.10
C ILE A 84 -8.84 3.60 6.16
N LEU A 85 -9.01 4.88 5.78
CA LEU A 85 -9.18 5.98 6.73
C LEU A 85 -10.36 5.77 7.70
N PRO A 86 -11.55 5.30 7.27
CA PRO A 86 -12.66 5.05 8.21
C PRO A 86 -12.33 3.95 9.20
N ARG A 87 -11.54 2.94 8.80
CA ARG A 87 -11.15 1.80 9.63
C ARG A 87 -10.09 2.18 10.66
N ILE A 88 -9.14 3.05 10.32
CA ILE A 88 -8.14 3.57 11.26
C ILE A 88 -8.79 4.56 12.23
N VAL A 89 -9.63 5.47 11.73
CA VAL A 89 -10.33 6.47 12.56
C VAL A 89 -11.31 5.78 13.51
N GLN A 90 -12.08 4.77 13.08
CA GLN A 90 -12.95 4.02 14.01
C GLN A 90 -12.17 3.25 15.08
N ARG A 91 -10.95 2.78 14.78
CA ARG A 91 -10.12 2.09 15.76
C ARG A 91 -9.51 3.04 16.80
N TYR A 92 -9.40 4.33 16.46
CA TYR A 92 -8.93 5.39 17.37
C TYR A 92 -10.08 6.05 18.17
N SER A 93 -11.32 5.97 17.69
CA SER A 93 -12.51 6.45 18.40
C SER A 93 -13.13 5.41 19.36
N SER A 94 -12.58 4.19 19.44
CA SER A 94 -12.94 3.25 20.49
C SER A 94 -12.16 3.60 21.76
N PRO A 95 -12.81 3.88 22.90
CA PRO A 95 -12.09 4.07 24.15
C PRO A 95 -11.26 2.83 24.45
N PHE A 96 -9.99 3.07 24.77
CA PHE A 96 -9.02 2.07 25.20
C PHE A 96 -9.55 1.44 26.49
N VAL A 97 -10.24 0.30 26.40
CA VAL A 97 -10.57 -0.51 27.58
C VAL A 97 -9.29 -1.24 27.95
N GLU A 98 -8.59 -0.69 28.94
CA GLU A 98 -7.47 -1.33 29.62
C GLU A 98 -8.04 -2.50 30.45
N GLU A 99 -8.03 -3.69 29.85
CA GLU A 99 -8.39 -4.93 30.54
C GLU A 99 -7.16 -5.41 31.32
N ARG A 100 -7.23 -5.18 32.64
CA ARG A 100 -6.34 -5.71 33.68
C ARG A 100 -6.63 -7.17 33.98
#